data_AF-A0A9D9E1D2-F1
#
_entry.id   AF-A0A9D9E1D2-F1
#
_cell.length_a   1.000
_cell.length_b   1.000
_cell.length_c   1.000
_cell.angle_alpha   90.00
_cell.angle_beta   90.00
_cell.angle_gamma   90.00
#
_symmetry.space_group_name_H-M   'P 1'
#
loop_
_entity.id
_entity.type
_entity.pdbx_description
1 polymer ?
#
loop_
_entity_poly.entity_id
_entity_poly.type
_entity_poly.pdbx_seq_one_letter_code
_entity_poly.pdbx_strand_id
1 'polypeptide(L)' 'MNMPIDIPHELYEDEIVTFLADRYRTSADNIVDWFLVQDGLIDDPDSKNRLLRLEENEMEMLRGLMRSMPFAGKSGI' A
#
# COMPACT_ATOMS: atom_id res chain seq x y z
N MET A 1 3.76 -5.59 -19.24
CA MET A 1 2.78 -6.52 -18.64
C MET A 1 2.57 -6.04 -17.21
N ASN A 2 1.69 -5.06 -17.01
CA ASN A 2 1.36 -4.58 -15.67
C ASN A 2 0.35 -5.59 -15.16
N MET A 3 0.79 -6.54 -14.34
CA MET A 3 -0.14 -7.32 -13.53
C MET A 3 -0.79 -6.29 -12.60
N PRO A 4 -2.09 -5.96 -12.76
CA PRO A 4 -2.76 -5.19 -11.74
C PRO A 4 -2.68 -6.06 -10.49
N ILE A 5 -1.98 -5.57 -9.47
CA ILE A 5 -2.06 -6.19 -8.16
C ILE A 5 -3.50 -6.00 -7.75
N ASP A 6 -4.24 -7.10 -7.62
CA ASP A 6 -5.61 -7.05 -7.14
C ASP A 6 -5.54 -6.79 -5.64
N ILE A 7 -5.51 -5.51 -5.28
CA ILE A 7 -5.50 -5.08 -3.90
C ILE A 7 -6.91 -5.32 -3.36
N PRO A 8 -7.06 -6.09 -2.27
CA PRO A 8 -8.36 -6.32 -1.67
C PRO A 8 -8.94 -4.99 -1.16
N HIS A 9 -10.24 -4.80 -1.39
CA HIS A 9 -10.94 -3.58 -0.97
C HIS A 9 -10.83 -3.33 0.54
N GLU A 10 -10.73 -4.42 1.31
CA GLU A 10 -10.52 -4.45 2.76
C GLU A 10 -9.29 -3.65 3.20
N LEU A 11 -8.24 -3.56 2.36
CA LEU A 11 -7.06 -2.76 2.68
C LEU A 11 -7.38 -1.26 2.66
N TYR A 12 -8.22 -0.80 1.72
CA TYR A 12 -8.58 0.62 1.62
C TYR A 12 -9.56 1.05 2.71
N GLU A 13 -10.38 0.13 3.20
CA GLU A 13 -11.30 0.34 4.32
C GLU A 13 -10.64 0.14 5.69
N ASP A 14 -9.37 -0.31 5.72
CA ASP A 14 -8.66 -0.56 6.96
C ASP A 14 -8.47 0.73 7.77
N GLU A 15 -8.54 0.60 9.10
CA GLU A 15 -8.37 1.72 10.02
C GLU A 15 -6.99 2.38 9.87
N ILE A 16 -5.94 1.60 9.58
CA ILE A 16 -4.58 2.13 9.40
C ILE A 16 -4.51 2.94 8.11
N VAL A 17 -5.07 2.44 7.01
CA VAL A 17 -5.06 3.16 5.73
C VAL A 17 -5.92 4.41 5.79
N THR A 18 -7.09 4.34 6.44
CA THR A 18 -7.97 5.50 6.67
C THR A 18 -7.29 6.55 7.55
N PHE A 19 -6.59 6.12 8.61
CA PHE A 19 -5.84 7.02 9.49
C PHE A 19 -4.69 7.72 8.74
N LEU A 20 -3.95 6.98 7.91
CA LEU A 20 -2.88 7.54 7.09
C LEU A 20 -3.45 8.48 6.02
N ALA A 21 -4.58 8.13 5.40
CA ALA A 21 -5.25 8.97 4.41
C ALA A 21 -5.61 10.34 5.01
N ASP A 22 -6.18 10.37 6.22
CA ASP A 22 -6.47 11.60 6.94
C ASP A 22 -5.18 12.38 7.29
N ARG A 23 -4.18 11.69 7.85
CA ARG A 23 -2.89 12.27 8.25
C ARG A 23 -2.15 12.95 7.09
N TYR A 24 -2.12 12.30 5.93
CA TYR A 24 -1.47 12.81 4.72
C TYR A 24 -2.41 13.66 3.84
N ARG A 25 -3.66 13.89 4.27
CA ARG A 25 -4.73 14.56 3.51
C ARG A 25 -4.86 14.03 2.08
N THR A 26 -4.84 12.72 1.96
CA THR A 26 -4.90 12.01 0.69
C THR A 26 -6.00 10.96 0.75
N SER A 27 -6.24 10.27 -0.37
CA SER A 27 -7.17 9.14 -0.40
C SER A 27 -6.47 7.85 0.03
N ALA A 28 -7.23 6.91 0.59
CA ALA A 28 -6.76 5.56 0.91
C ALA A 28 -6.03 4.91 -0.29
N ASP A 29 -6.53 5.16 -1.50
CA ASP A 29 -5.94 4.68 -2.76
C ASP A 29 -4.47 5.09 -2.92
N ASN A 30 -4.20 6.37 -2.64
CA ASN A 30 -2.86 6.93 -2.69
C ASN A 30 -1.95 6.35 -1.60
N ILE A 31 -2.45 6.12 -0.38
CA ILE A 31 -1.64 5.52 0.70
C ILE A 31 -1.18 4.12 0.30
N VAL A 32 -2.09 3.33 -0.26
CA VAL A 32 -1.79 1.98 -0.72
C VAL A 32 -0.84 2.01 -1.91
N ASP A 33 -1.05 2.89 -2.89
CA ASP A 33 -0.13 3.05 -4.01
C ASP A 33 1.29 3.40 -3.52
N TRP A 34 1.41 4.32 -2.56
CA TRP A 34 2.68 4.71 -1.97
C TRP A 34 3.35 3.57 -1.20
N PHE A 35 2.55 2.79 -0.48
CA PHE A 35 3.03 1.58 0.18
C PHE A 35 3.57 0.58 -0.84
N LEU A 36 2.82 0.28 -1.90
CA LEU A 36 3.20 -0.69 -2.93
C LEU A 36 4.45 -0.28 -3.68
N VAL A 37 4.60 1.02 -3.99
CA VAL A 37 5.78 1.54 -4.67
C VAL A 37 7.01 1.56 -3.75
N GLN A 38 6.84 1.88 -2.46
CA GLN A 38 7.93 1.82 -1.49
C GLN A 38 8.35 0.39 -1.13
N ASP A 39 7.38 -0.54 -1.06
CA ASP A 39 7.63 -1.97 -0.83
C ASP A 39 8.29 -2.62 -2.07
N GLY A 40 8.19 -1.97 -3.23
CA GLY A 40 8.74 -2.44 -4.50
C GLY A 40 7.84 -3.46 -5.21
N LEU A 41 6.58 -3.54 -4.81
CA LEU A 41 5.56 -4.38 -5.44
C LEU A 41 5.10 -3.80 -6.77
N ILE A 42 5.05 -2.47 -6.89
CA ILE A 42 4.77 -1.75 -8.12
C ILE A 42 5.95 -0.83 -8.43
N ASP A 43 6.43 -0.85 -9.68
CA ASP A 43 7.36 0.16 -10.15
C ASP A 43 6.57 1.20 -10.95
N ASP A 44 6.01 2.18 -10.23
CA ASP A 44 5.38 3.34 -10.86
C ASP A 44 6.29 4.58 -10.69
N PRO A 45 6.96 5.02 -11.77
CA PRO A 45 7.91 6.14 -11.72
C PRO A 45 7.24 7.51 -11.57
N ASP A 46 5.97 7.66 -11.97
CA ASP A 46 5.22 8.93 -11.84
C ASP A 46 4.73 9.12 -10.41
N SER A 47 4.17 8.04 -9.84
CA SER A 47 3.86 7.93 -8.42
C SER A 47 5.12 8.21 -7.60
N LYS A 48 6.27 7.56 -7.88
CA LYS A 48 7.57 7.71 -7.16
C LYS A 48 7.99 9.17 -6.90
N ASN A 49 7.70 10.07 -7.83
CA ASN A 49 8.09 11.49 -7.72
C ASN A 49 7.07 12.34 -6.94
N ARG A 50 5.84 11.83 -6.76
CA ARG A 50 4.75 12.47 -6.00
C ARG A 50 4.43 11.76 -4.68
N LEU A 51 5.06 10.62 -4.37
CA LEU A 51 4.83 9.90 -3.13
C LEU A 51 5.28 10.76 -1.95
N LEU A 52 4.35 11.02 -1.03
CA LEU A 52 4.76 11.25 0.35
C LEU A 52 5.29 9.93 0.89
N ARG A 53 6.48 9.99 1.46
CA ARG A 53 7.19 8.82 1.94
C ARG A 53 6.61 8.44 3.31
N LEU A 54 5.90 7.32 3.37
CA LEU A 54 5.43 6.73 4.62
C LEU A 54 6.63 6.46 5.53
N GLU A 55 6.50 6.73 6.83
CA GLU A 55 7.51 6.44 7.83
C GLU A 55 7.68 4.92 8.00
N GLU A 56 8.85 4.46 8.47
CA GLU A 56 9.11 3.03 8.67
C GLU A 56 8.09 2.38 9.62
N ASN A 57 7.67 3.08 10.66
CA ASN A 57 6.63 2.61 11.58
C ASN A 57 5.27 2.40 10.89
N GLU A 58 4.90 3.28 9.97
CA GLU A 58 3.66 3.18 9.18
C GLU A 58 3.76 2.04 8.16
N MET A 59 4.92 1.89 7.53
CA MET A 59 5.21 0.77 6.63
C MET A 59 5.22 -0.58 7.38
N GLU A 60 5.75 -0.65 8.60
CA GLU A 60 5.71 -1.88 9.42
C GLU A 60 4.27 -2.26 9.79
N MET A 61 3.43 -1.28 10.15
CA MET A 61 2.01 -1.52 10.40
C MET A 61 1.29 -2.05 9.16
N LEU A 62 1.48 -1.40 8.00
CA LEU A 62 0.90 -1.84 6.72
C LEU A 62 1.43 -3.21 6.28
N ARG A 63 2.73 -3.50 6.49
CA ARG A 63 3.31 -4.83 6.27
C ARG A 63 2.70 -5.88 7.18
N GLY A 64 2.44 -5.54 8.44
CA GLY A 64 1.74 -6.40 9.40
C GLY A 64 0.35 -6.77 8.92
N LEU A 65 -0.43 -5.77 8.48
CA LEU A 65 -1.74 -5.97 7.85
C LEU A 65 -1.63 -6.82 6.59
N MET A 66 -0.68 -6.48 5.72
CA MET A 66 -0.48 -7.17 4.45
C MET A 66 -0.14 -8.64 4.62
N ARG A 67 0.59 -8.97 5.69
CA ARG A 67 0.98 -10.34 6.01
C ARG A 67 -0.16 -11.12 6.67
N SER A 68 -1.12 -10.41 7.26
CA SER A 68 -2.34 -10.97 7.84
C SER A 68 -3.44 -11.18 6.81
N MET A 69 -3.48 -10.37 5.75
CA MET A 69 -4.40 -10.52 4.62
C MET A 69 -3.77 -11.38 3.52
N PRO A 70 -4.40 -12.48 3.08
CA PRO A 70 -3.90 -13.24 1.94
C PRO A 70 -4.15 -12.45 0.66
N PHE A 71 -3.17 -11.68 0.19
CA PHE A 71 -3.19 -11.21 -1.19
C PHE A 71 -3.23 -12.46 -2.08
N ALA A 72 -4.20 -12.52 -2.98
CA ALA A 72 -4.25 -13.49 -4.06
C ALA A 72 -3.11 -13.19 -5.06
N GLY A 73 -1.87 -13.36 -4.62
CA GLY A 73 -0.70 -12.80 -5.25
C GLY A 73 0.56 -13.36 -4.62
N LYS A 74 0.76 -14.67 -4.81
CA LYS A 74 1.93 -15.50 -4.45
C LYS A 74 1.88 -16.19 -3.09
N SER A 75 1.08 -17.25 -3.06
CA SER A 75 1.55 -18.50 -2.45
C SER A 75 2.65 -19.10 -3.35
N GLY A 76 3.81 -19.39 -2.78
CA GLY A 76 4.83 -20.26 -3.36
C GLY A 76 6.07 -19.55 -3.87
N ILE A 77 7.12 -19.45 -3.03
CA ILE A 77 8.28 -20.35 -3.07
C ILE A 77 8.73 -20.61 -1.62
#